data_AF-A0A815R0D6-F1
#
_entry.id   AF-A0A815R0D6-F1
#
_cell.length_a   1.000
_cell.length_b   1.000
_cell.length_c   1.000
_cell.angle_alpha   90.00
_cell.angle_beta   90.00
_cell.angle_gamma   90.00
#
_symmetry.space_group_name_H-M   'P 1'
#
loop_
_entity.id
_entity.type
_entity.pdbx_description
1 polymer ?
#
loop_
_entity_poly.entity_id
_entity_poly.type
_entity_poly.pdbx_seq_one_letter_code
_entity_poly.pdbx_strand_id
1 'polypeptide(L)'
;MSSSSSNEIIGRCLCGEIKIKTAHECSTDKSYQIVLCHCINCHRAGDTKSKSVSERYFCRQCGSPVYSKSPETKPKKIIIQLSLFIGEIDQLPRPMKELFCKEMMDWEKKIDGAEHYDERME
;
A
#
# COMPACT_ATOMS: atom_id res chain seq x y z
N MET A 1 -32.27 -11.38 -15.61
CA MET A 1 -31.71 -10.34 -14.74
C MET A 1 -30.44 -10.91 -14.13
N SER A 2 -29.32 -10.78 -14.84
CA SER A 2 -28.01 -11.27 -14.40
C SER A 2 -27.41 -10.24 -13.43
N SER A 3 -27.42 -10.57 -12.14
CA SER A 3 -26.74 -9.79 -11.10
C SER A 3 -25.22 -9.91 -11.30
N SER A 4 -24.58 -8.88 -11.84
CA SER A 4 -23.12 -8.78 -11.85
C SER A 4 -22.65 -8.47 -10.43
N SER A 5 -22.24 -9.49 -9.68
CA SER A 5 -21.60 -9.31 -8.37
C SER A 5 -20.26 -8.60 -8.59
N SER A 6 -20.25 -7.28 -8.38
CA SER A 6 -19.01 -6.50 -8.33
C SER A 6 -18.25 -6.92 -7.07
N ASN A 7 -17.14 -7.65 -7.20
CA ASN A 7 -16.33 -8.08 -6.06
C ASN A 7 -15.56 -6.87 -5.50
N GLU A 8 -16.23 -6.08 -4.65
CA GLU A 8 -15.60 -5.04 -3.86
C GLU A 8 -14.63 -5.66 -2.85
N ILE A 9 -13.37 -5.23 -2.83
CA ILE A 9 -12.43 -5.65 -1.79
C ILE A 9 -12.45 -4.61 -0.66
N ILE A 10 -12.69 -5.09 0.56
CA ILE A 10 -12.83 -4.23 1.73
C ILE A 10 -11.63 -4.44 2.67
N GLY A 11 -10.81 -3.40 2.77
CA GLY A 11 -9.77 -3.30 3.79
C GLY A 11 -10.34 -2.71 5.09
N ARG A 12 -9.78 -3.09 6.22
CA ARG A 12 -10.15 -2.59 7.55
C ARG A 12 -8.95 -2.38 8.45
N CYS A 13 -9.05 -1.44 9.38
CA CYS A 13 -8.09 -1.38 10.49
C CYS A 13 -8.30 -2.56 11.45
N LEU A 14 -7.38 -2.71 12.42
CA LEU A 14 -7.43 -3.80 13.39
C LEU A 14 -8.77 -3.88 14.14
N CYS A 15 -9.24 -2.75 14.70
CA CYS A 15 -10.54 -2.69 15.39
C CYS A 15 -11.76 -2.71 14.46
N GLY A 16 -11.57 -2.53 13.15
CA GLY A 16 -12.65 -2.53 12.15
C GLY A 16 -13.46 -1.24 12.04
N GLU A 17 -13.12 -0.20 12.80
CA GLU A 17 -13.81 1.10 12.76
C GLU A 17 -13.59 1.83 11.42
N ILE A 18 -12.37 1.77 10.89
CA ILE A 18 -12.05 2.29 9.55
C ILE A 18 -12.19 1.16 8.54
N LYS A 19 -12.93 1.43 7.46
CA LYS A 19 -13.08 0.54 6.30
C LYS A 19 -12.78 1.30 5.02
N ILE A 20 -12.00 0.69 4.14
CA ILE A 20 -11.67 1.24 2.81
C ILE A 20 -12.16 0.26 1.77
N LYS A 21 -12.90 0.78 0.80
CA LYS A 21 -13.38 0.01 -0.36
C LYS A 21 -12.51 0.34 -1.57
N THR A 22 -12.07 -0.69 -2.29
CA THR A 22 -11.46 -0.50 -3.61
C THR A 22 -12.57 -0.34 -4.66
N ALA A 23 -12.35 0.54 -5.63
CA ALA A 23 -13.24 0.67 -6.78
C ALA A 23 -12.81 -0.34 -7.85
N HIS A 24 -13.49 -1.49 -7.90
CA HIS A 24 -13.48 -2.46 -9.01
C HIS A 24 -12.18 -3.27 -9.31
N GLU A 25 -12.38 -4.29 -10.16
CA GLU A 25 -11.59 -5.51 -10.35
C GLU A 25 -10.07 -5.30 -10.49
N CYS A 26 -9.34 -5.82 -9.50
CA CYS A 26 -7.88 -5.84 -9.36
C CYS A 26 -7.07 -6.29 -10.58
N SER A 27 -7.66 -7.08 -11.48
CA SER A 27 -6.87 -7.85 -12.44
C SER A 27 -6.48 -7.07 -13.70
N THR A 28 -7.15 -5.96 -14.02
CA THR A 28 -6.91 -5.26 -15.31
C THR A 28 -6.89 -3.73 -15.23
N ASP A 29 -7.32 -3.12 -14.13
CA ASP A 29 -7.30 -1.66 -13.99
C ASP A 29 -5.92 -1.17 -13.50
N LYS A 30 -5.23 -0.36 -14.32
CA LYS A 30 -3.94 0.28 -13.99
C LYS A 30 -4.10 1.47 -13.04
N SER A 31 -5.31 1.72 -12.52
CA SER A 31 -5.62 2.86 -11.65
C SER A 31 -4.84 2.84 -10.32
N TYR A 32 -4.34 1.69 -9.88
CA TYR A 32 -3.43 1.58 -8.74
C TYR A 32 -2.40 0.45 -8.91
N GLN A 33 -1.32 0.53 -8.15
CA GLN A 33 -0.27 -0.49 -8.09
C GLN A 33 0.06 -0.77 -6.63
N ILE A 34 0.33 -2.04 -6.31
CA ILE A 34 0.87 -2.41 -5.00
C ILE A 34 2.39 -2.34 -5.08
N VAL A 35 2.98 -1.57 -4.16
CA VAL A 35 4.42 -1.33 -4.05
C VAL A 35 4.83 -1.64 -2.62
N LEU A 36 5.87 -2.45 -2.44
CA LEU A 36 6.52 -2.61 -1.15
C LEU A 36 7.72 -1.67 -1.05
N CYS A 37 7.89 -1.04 0.10
CA CYS A 37 8.99 -0.12 0.36
C CYS A 37 9.70 -0.57 1.64
N HIS A 38 10.99 -0.89 1.47
CA HIS A 38 11.83 -1.49 2.50
C HIS A 38 12.64 -0.47 3.31
N CYS A 39 12.39 0.84 3.13
CA CYS A 39 13.11 1.83 3.92
C CYS A 39 12.71 1.77 5.39
N ILE A 40 13.67 1.99 6.30
CA ILE A 40 13.44 1.87 7.75
C ILE A 40 12.28 2.73 8.25
N ASN A 41 12.03 3.88 7.61
CA ASN A 41 10.92 4.73 8.00
C ASN A 41 9.57 4.12 7.60
N CYS A 42 9.46 3.50 6.43
CA CYS A 42 8.23 2.81 6.03
C CYS A 42 7.95 1.60 6.93
N HIS A 43 8.97 0.82 7.30
CA HIS A 43 8.82 -0.26 8.29
C HIS A 43 8.30 0.27 9.64
N ARG A 44 8.72 1.46 10.06
CA ARG A 44 8.26 2.11 11.30
C ARG A 44 6.98 2.93 11.13
N ALA A 45 6.36 2.90 9.95
CA ALA A 45 5.24 3.76 9.57
C ALA A 45 5.50 5.27 9.77
N GLY A 46 6.76 5.72 9.67
CA GLY A 46 7.22 7.12 9.74
C GLY A 46 7.52 7.76 8.37
N ASP A 47 8.03 8.98 8.34
CA ASP A 47 8.19 9.77 7.09
C ASP A 47 8.97 9.07 5.97
N THR A 48 8.60 9.28 4.71
CA THR A 48 9.35 8.67 3.60
C THR A 48 10.77 9.23 3.53
N LYS A 49 11.78 8.42 3.17
CA LYS A 49 13.16 8.89 2.92
C LYS A 49 13.28 9.89 1.75
N SER A 50 12.16 10.18 1.11
CA SER A 50 12.08 10.79 -0.18
C SER A 50 12.05 12.32 -0.17
N LYS A 51 12.44 12.93 0.97
CA LYS A 51 12.54 14.38 1.21
C LYS A 51 11.26 15.21 1.00
N SER A 52 10.15 14.55 0.66
CA SER A 52 8.82 15.16 0.55
C SER A 52 8.06 14.94 1.84
N VAL A 53 7.43 15.97 2.39
CA VAL A 53 6.56 15.83 3.56
C VAL A 53 5.42 14.87 3.22
N SER A 54 5.23 13.87 4.06
CA SER A 54 4.16 12.88 3.95
C SER A 54 3.26 13.00 5.17
N GLU A 55 2.00 13.41 4.97
CA GLU A 55 1.00 13.34 6.03
C GLU A 55 0.53 11.89 6.16
N ARG A 56 0.61 11.33 7.37
CA ARG A 56 0.19 9.96 7.67
C ARG A 56 -1.02 9.97 8.59
N TYR A 57 -1.99 9.12 8.26
CA TYR A 57 -3.26 9.01 8.98
C TYR A 57 -3.38 7.63 9.59
N PHE A 58 -3.72 7.60 10.88
CA PHE A 58 -3.85 6.39 11.67
C PHE A 58 -5.27 6.29 12.23
N CYS A 59 -5.74 5.06 12.45
CA CYS A 59 -6.98 4.83 13.18
C CYS A 59 -6.80 5.32 14.62
N ARG A 60 -7.66 6.24 15.06
CA ARG A 60 -7.59 6.80 16.42
C ARG A 60 -7.74 5.75 17.52
N GLN A 61 -8.49 4.67 17.25
CA GLN A 61 -8.82 3.66 18.24
C GLN A 61 -7.75 2.58 18.40
N CYS A 62 -7.18 2.10 17.30
CA CYS A 62 -6.22 0.97 17.33
C CYS A 62 -4.82 1.32 16.83
N GLY A 63 -4.59 2.56 16.38
CA GLY A 63 -3.29 3.01 15.88
C GLY A 63 -2.89 2.40 14.54
N SER A 64 -3.73 1.57 13.88
CA SER A 64 -3.39 1.02 12.57
C SER A 64 -3.12 2.14 11.55
N PRO A 65 -2.03 2.07 10.76
CA PRO A 65 -1.80 3.03 9.70
C PRO A 65 -2.84 2.83 8.61
N VAL A 66 -3.45 3.92 8.14
CA VAL A 66 -4.59 3.87 7.20
C VAL A 66 -4.16 4.31 5.81
N TYR A 67 -3.74 5.57 5.68
CA TYR A 67 -3.25 6.10 4.42
C TYR A 67 -2.21 7.20 4.64
N SER A 68 -1.53 7.56 3.57
CA SER A 68 -0.60 8.68 3.53
C SER A 68 -0.84 9.51 2.28
N LYS A 69 -0.60 10.81 2.35
CA LYS A 69 -0.62 11.69 1.19
C LYS A 69 0.55 12.66 1.28
N SER A 70 1.15 13.00 0.14
CA SER A 70 2.11 14.10 0.10
C SER A 70 1.40 15.34 -0.42
N PRO A 71 1.27 16.41 0.38
CA PRO A 71 0.57 17.64 -0.03
C PRO A 71 1.18 18.29 -1.29
N GLU A 72 2.48 18.06 -1.51
CA GLU A 72 3.29 18.70 -2.54
C GLU A 72 3.32 17.92 -3.86
N THR A 73 2.92 16.64 -3.87
CA THR A 73 2.93 15.82 -5.10
C THR A 73 1.82 16.21 -6.07
N LYS A 74 2.19 16.42 -7.34
CA LYS A 74 1.27 16.60 -8.47
C LYS A 74 1.56 15.54 -9.55
N PRO A 75 0.57 14.71 -9.97
CA PRO A 75 -0.80 14.63 -9.45
C PRO A 75 -0.83 14.20 -7.97
N LYS A 76 -1.89 14.57 -7.25
CA LYS A 76 -2.06 14.18 -5.84
C LYS A 76 -2.12 12.66 -5.75
N LYS A 77 -1.16 12.07 -5.06
CA LYS A 77 -1.13 10.62 -4.78
C LYS A 77 -1.56 10.36 -3.34
N ILE A 78 -2.46 9.40 -3.17
CA ILE A 78 -2.80 8.81 -1.86
C ILE A 78 -2.23 7.40 -1.85
N ILE A 79 -1.51 7.05 -0.80
CA ILE A 79 -0.98 5.70 -0.57
C ILE A 79 -1.85 5.08 0.52
N ILE A 80 -2.61 4.04 0.15
CA ILE A 80 -3.39 3.27 1.11
C ILE A 80 -2.50 2.15 1.65
N GLN A 81 -2.52 1.94 2.97
CA GLN A 81 -1.66 0.95 3.61
C GLN A 81 -2.17 -0.46 3.35
N LEU A 82 -1.32 -1.30 2.76
CA LEU A 82 -1.67 -2.67 2.36
C LEU A 82 -2.14 -3.54 3.55
N SER A 83 -1.64 -3.27 4.76
CA SER A 83 -2.00 -4.00 5.97
C SER A 83 -3.50 -3.99 6.28
N LEU A 84 -4.25 -3.00 5.78
CA LEU A 84 -5.70 -2.95 5.94
C LEU A 84 -6.40 -4.11 5.22
N PHE A 85 -5.78 -4.67 4.18
CA PHE A 85 -6.36 -5.70 3.32
C PHE A 85 -5.82 -7.10 3.62
N ILE A 86 -5.11 -7.32 4.72
CA ILE A 86 -4.48 -8.61 5.00
C ILE A 86 -5.47 -9.79 5.04
N GLY A 87 -6.72 -9.56 5.45
CA GLY A 87 -7.78 -10.57 5.45
C GLY A 87 -8.34 -10.89 4.05
N GLU A 88 -8.07 -10.06 3.06
CA GLU A 88 -8.54 -10.18 1.69
C GLU A 88 -7.36 -10.20 0.68
N ILE A 89 -6.14 -10.50 1.17
CA ILE A 89 -4.89 -10.30 0.41
C ILE A 89 -4.84 -11.16 -0.86
N ASP A 90 -5.47 -12.33 -0.84
CA ASP A 90 -5.55 -13.26 -1.99
C ASP A 90 -6.37 -12.70 -3.16
N GLN A 91 -7.18 -11.67 -2.91
CA GLN A 91 -7.97 -11.00 -3.95
C GLN A 91 -7.24 -9.80 -4.56
N LEU A 92 -6.11 -9.37 -3.96
CA LEU A 92 -5.31 -8.26 -4.45
C LEU A 92 -4.22 -8.73 -5.43
N PRO A 93 -3.80 -7.87 -6.38
CA PRO A 93 -2.67 -8.21 -7.24
C PRO A 93 -1.40 -8.33 -6.40
N ARG A 94 -0.45 -9.17 -6.82
CA ARG A 94 0.86 -9.21 -6.17
C ARG A 94 1.57 -7.86 -6.30
N PRO A 95 2.44 -7.50 -5.34
CA PRO A 95 3.27 -6.31 -5.48
C PRO A 95 4.03 -6.33 -6.80
N MET A 96 3.93 -5.24 -7.55
CA MET A 96 4.60 -5.12 -8.85
C MET A 96 6.02 -4.59 -8.70
N LYS A 97 6.32 -3.93 -7.57
CA LYS A 97 7.56 -3.18 -7.33
C LYS A 97 8.00 -3.29 -5.88
N GLU A 98 9.31 -3.38 -5.68
CA GLU A 98 9.98 -3.29 -4.39
C GLU A 98 11.00 -2.14 -4.40
N LEU A 99 10.87 -1.20 -3.46
CA LEU A 99 11.73 -0.02 -3.33
C LEU A 99 12.65 -0.14 -2.12
N PHE A 100 13.83 0.49 -2.19
CA PHE A 100 14.84 0.47 -1.14
C PHE A 100 15.32 -0.94 -0.76
N CYS A 101 15.51 -1.82 -1.75
CA CYS A 101 15.86 -3.23 -1.52
C CYS A 101 17.17 -3.45 -0.74
N LYS A 102 18.08 -2.46 -0.71
CA LYS A 102 19.29 -2.49 0.14
C LYS A 102 18.99 -2.48 1.65
N GLU A 103 17.80 -2.05 2.05
CA GLU A 103 17.36 -1.97 3.44
C GLU A 103 16.50 -3.17 3.87
N MET A 104 16.28 -4.14 2.98
CA MET A 104 15.62 -5.41 3.32
C MET A 104 16.39 -6.15 4.40
N MET A 105 15.67 -6.85 5.27
CA MET A 105 16.29 -7.75 6.22
C MET A 105 16.97 -8.91 5.47
N ASP A 106 18.07 -9.42 6.00
CA ASP A 106 18.89 -10.46 5.36
C ASP A 106 18.13 -11.79 5.13
N TRP A 107 17.09 -12.04 5.92
CA TRP A 107 16.20 -13.19 5.78
C TRP A 107 15.04 -12.99 4.78
N GLU A 108 14.85 -11.79 4.24
CA GLU A 108 13.77 -11.52 3.30
C GLU A 108 14.09 -12.04 1.90
N LYS A 109 13.03 -12.46 1.19
CA LYS A 109 13.12 -12.83 -0.22
C LYS A 109 12.38 -11.81 -1.05
N LYS A 110 13.04 -11.36 -2.11
CA LYS A 110 12.43 -10.54 -3.15
C LYS A 110 11.21 -11.24 -3.74
N ILE A 111 10.21 -10.44 -4.11
CA ILE A 111 8.96 -10.95 -4.67
C ILE A 111 9.17 -11.30 -6.14
N ASP A 112 8.94 -12.57 -6.48
CA ASP A 112 9.02 -13.04 -7.86
C ASP A 112 8.09 -12.25 -8.77
N GLY A 113 8.65 -11.71 -9.86
CA GLY A 113 7.92 -10.93 -10.86
C GLY A 113 7.76 -9.45 -10.52
N ALA A 114 8.25 -8.97 -9.37
CA ALA A 114 8.31 -7.55 -9.05
C ALA A 114 9.57 -6.89 -9.64
N GLU A 115 9.47 -5.61 -10.03
CA GLU A 115 10.64 -4.78 -10.34
C GLU A 115 11.33 -4.37 -9.02
N HIS A 116 12.65 -4.49 -8.93
CA HIS A 116 13.40 -4.22 -7.70
C HIS A 116 14.31 -3.00 -7.84
N TYR A 117 14.20 -2.08 -6.89
CA TYR A 117 14.98 -0.84 -6.85
C TYR A 117 15.67 -0.71 -5.50
N ASP A 118 16.97 -0.42 -5.54
CA ASP A 118 17.76 -0.17 -4.34
C ASP A 118 17.48 1.21 -3.72
N GLU A 119 16.87 2.12 -4.49
CA GLU A 119 16.57 3.50 -4.14
C GLU A 119 15.17 3.91 -4.64
N ARG A 120 14.84 5.21 -4.60
CA ARG A 120 13.55 5.72 -5.12
C ARG A 120 13.49 5.52 -6.64
N MET A 121 12.30 5.23 -7.16
CA MET A 121 12.06 5.27 -8.61
C MET A 121 12.17 6.73 -9.09
N GLU A 122 13.03 6.98 -10.07
CA GLU A 122 13.05 8.23 -10.85
C GLU A 122 11.98 8.22 -11.93
#